data_AF-A0A4R9QF51-F1
#
_entry.id   AF-A0A4R9QF51-F1
#
_cell.length_a   1.000
_cell.length_b   1.000
_cell.length_c   1.000
_cell.angle_alpha   90.00
_cell.angle_beta   90.00
_cell.angle_gamma   90.00
#
_symmetry.space_group_name_H-M   'P 1'
#
loop_
_entity.id
_entity.type
_entity.pdbx_description
1 polymer ?
#
loop_
_entity_poly.entity_id
_entity_poly.type
_entity_poly.pdbx_seq_one_letter_code
_entity_poly.pdbx_strand_id
1 'polypeptide(L)'
;MKPPNALRSRRAARREKVAHIRFAEDEISAVETAAERAGLSISAFFRSLSLEGAGVRPFMNREDRAILEMLIQDMRAVGGNLNQIARALNGSRSVAGSDLKGAIDDARAIATTVAAELAAMTKRAGAARRGEAT
;
A
#
# COMPACT_ATOMS: atom_id res chain seq x y z
N MET A 1 34.65 -10.34 36.01
CA MET A 1 33.75 -9.22 35.65
C MET A 1 32.75 -9.74 34.62
N LYS A 2 31.47 -9.89 34.98
CA LYS A 2 30.42 -10.41 34.08
C LYS A 2 29.93 -9.24 33.19
N PRO A 3 29.82 -9.38 31.86
CA PRO A 3 29.33 -8.29 31.02
C PRO A 3 27.85 -8.01 31.33
N PRO A 4 27.41 -6.74 31.28
CA PRO A 4 26.03 -6.39 31.55
C PRO A 4 25.11 -6.95 30.46
N ASN A 5 24.09 -7.67 30.90
CA ASN A 5 23.05 -8.30 30.11
C ASN A 5 22.23 -7.25 29.33
N ALA A 6 22.62 -6.98 28.09
CA ALA A 6 21.98 -6.02 27.18
C ALA A 6 20.80 -6.61 26.38
N LEU A 7 20.10 -7.62 26.92
CA LEU A 7 18.89 -8.18 26.33
C LEU A 7 17.68 -8.00 27.25
N ARG A 8 17.47 -6.78 27.73
CA ARG A 8 16.11 -6.38 28.11
C ARG A 8 15.40 -5.94 26.84
N SER A 9 14.68 -6.88 26.23
CA SER A 9 13.56 -6.59 25.32
C SER A 9 12.86 -5.34 25.82
N ARG A 10 12.86 -4.29 25.00
CA ARG A 10 12.19 -3.02 25.29
C ARG A 10 10.69 -3.32 25.28
N ARG A 11 10.18 -3.81 26.41
CA ARG A 11 8.75 -4.05 26.65
C ARG A 11 8.05 -2.77 26.23
N ALA A 12 7.18 -2.86 25.23
CA ALA A 12 6.49 -1.69 24.68
C ALA A 12 5.92 -0.88 25.85
N ALA A 13 6.27 0.42 25.89
CA ALA A 13 5.88 1.30 27.00
C ALA A 13 4.37 1.14 27.28
N ARG A 14 4.02 1.03 28.57
CA ARG A 14 2.64 0.84 29.00
C ARG A 14 1.78 2.00 28.46
N ARG A 15 0.64 1.67 27.85
CA ARG A 15 -0.30 2.67 27.34
C ARG A 15 -1.19 3.14 28.48
N GLU A 16 -0.91 4.33 29.00
CA GLU A 16 -1.58 4.88 30.20
C GLU A 16 -2.56 6.02 29.89
N LYS A 17 -2.54 6.58 28.68
CA LYS A 17 -3.42 7.68 28.26
C LYS A 17 -4.65 7.12 27.54
N VAL A 18 -5.82 7.66 27.89
CA VAL A 18 -7.12 7.27 27.32
C VAL A 18 -7.75 8.49 26.64
N ALA A 19 -8.31 8.28 25.45
CA ALA A 19 -9.15 9.25 24.77
C ALA A 19 -10.62 8.82 24.91
N HIS A 20 -11.49 9.74 25.31
CA HIS A 20 -12.93 9.51 25.41
C HIS A 20 -13.62 10.05 24.16
N ILE A 21 -14.33 9.17 23.44
CA ILE A 21 -15.10 9.50 22.24
C ILE A 21 -16.52 8.98 22.45
N ARG A 22 -17.52 9.76 22.07
CA ARG A 22 -18.93 9.35 22.11
C ARG A 22 -19.37 8.90 20.72
N PHE A 23 -20.17 7.84 20.69
CA PHE A 23 -20.77 7.28 19.48
C PHE A 23 -22.26 7.08 19.71
N ALA A 24 -23.04 7.23 18.65
CA ALA A 24 -24.37 6.62 18.55
C ALA A 24 -24.24 5.09 18.36
N GLU A 25 -25.35 4.37 18.57
CA GLU A 25 -25.37 2.90 18.53
C GLU A 25 -25.01 2.33 17.15
N ASP A 26 -25.47 3.00 16.09
CA ASP A 26 -25.18 2.64 14.70
C ASP A 26 -23.71 2.92 14.35
N GLU A 27 -23.15 4.02 14.85
CA GLU A 27 -21.74 4.37 14.64
C GLU A 27 -20.81 3.35 15.29
N ILE A 28 -21.06 2.95 16.54
CA ILE A 28 -20.21 1.96 17.22
C ILE A 28 -20.33 0.58 16.58
N SER A 29 -21.54 0.18 16.16
CA SER A 29 -21.76 -1.08 15.42
C SER A 29 -20.99 -1.12 14.09
N ALA A 30 -20.96 0.01 13.36
CA ALA A 30 -20.18 0.12 12.13
C ALA A 30 -18.67 0.00 12.38
N VAL A 31 -18.19 0.60 13.48
CA VAL A 31 -16.77 0.50 13.89
C VAL A 31 -16.41 -0.92 14.29
N GLU A 32 -17.25 -1.61 15.06
CA GLU A 32 -17.05 -3.00 15.46
C GLU A 32 -16.94 -3.92 14.25
N THR A 33 -17.88 -3.79 13.32
CA THR A 33 -17.89 -4.54 12.05
C THR A 33 -16.62 -4.27 11.24
N ALA A 34 -16.17 -3.01 11.17
CA ALA A 34 -14.95 -2.66 10.45
C ALA A 34 -13.68 -3.21 11.13
N ALA A 35 -13.61 -3.16 12.46
CA ALA A 35 -12.51 -3.68 13.24
C ALA A 35 -12.42 -5.22 13.11
N GLU A 36 -13.55 -5.92 13.16
CA GLU A 36 -13.64 -7.37 12.96
C GLU A 36 -13.18 -7.77 11.55
N ARG A 37 -13.67 -7.09 10.52
CA ARG A 37 -13.21 -7.30 9.12
C ARG A 37 -11.71 -7.07 8.95
N ALA A 38 -11.13 -6.17 9.76
CA ALA A 38 -9.71 -5.90 9.77
C ALA A 38 -8.90 -6.88 10.65
N GLY A 39 -9.56 -7.78 11.41
CA GLY A 39 -8.91 -8.68 12.36
C GLY A 39 -8.26 -7.96 13.54
N LEU A 40 -8.79 -6.79 13.93
CA LEU A 40 -8.24 -5.94 14.99
C LEU A 40 -9.26 -5.75 16.11
N SER A 41 -8.77 -5.52 17.34
CA SER A 41 -9.65 -4.93 18.36
C SER A 41 -9.99 -3.50 18.01
N ILE A 42 -11.13 -2.99 18.48
CA ILE A 42 -11.58 -1.60 18.28
C ILE A 42 -10.46 -0.60 18.62
N SER A 43 -9.77 -0.82 19.75
CA SER A 43 -8.67 0.05 20.20
C SER A 43 -7.41 -0.01 19.30
N ALA A 44 -7.15 -1.15 18.65
CA ALA A 44 -6.07 -1.28 17.68
C ALA A 44 -6.45 -0.63 16.35
N PHE A 45 -7.69 -0.82 15.91
CA PHE A 45 -8.26 -0.21 14.72
C PHE A 45 -8.21 1.33 14.78
N PHE A 46 -8.77 1.94 15.84
CA PHE A 46 -8.71 3.41 16.01
C PHE A 46 -7.29 3.92 16.07
N ARG A 47 -6.39 3.24 16.79
CA ARG A 47 -4.99 3.69 16.87
C ARG A 47 -4.31 3.66 15.50
N SER A 48 -4.57 2.64 14.69
CA SER A 48 -4.09 2.57 13.30
C SER A 48 -4.56 3.79 12.53
N LEU A 49 -5.87 4.03 12.52
CA LEU A 49 -6.48 5.13 11.77
C LEU A 49 -6.03 6.51 12.26
N SER A 50 -5.98 6.72 13.58
CA SER A 50 -5.57 8.00 14.16
C SER A 50 -4.09 8.30 13.89
N LEU A 51 -3.21 7.31 13.99
CA LEU A 51 -1.78 7.52 13.72
C LEU A 51 -1.48 7.65 12.23
N GLU A 52 -2.20 6.92 11.37
CA GLU A 52 -2.12 7.06 9.91
C GLU A 52 -2.67 8.42 9.46
N GLY A 53 -3.86 8.78 9.91
CA GLY A 53 -4.53 10.04 9.58
C GLY A 53 -3.80 11.27 10.10
N ALA A 54 -3.12 11.16 11.25
CA ALA A 54 -2.24 12.21 11.76
C ALA A 54 -0.84 12.22 11.09
N GLY A 55 -0.55 11.30 10.17
CA GLY A 55 0.75 11.19 9.49
C GLY A 55 1.90 10.70 10.38
N VAL A 56 1.62 10.28 11.62
CA VAL A 56 2.63 9.77 12.57
C VAL A 56 3.11 8.38 12.17
N ARG A 57 2.22 7.56 11.60
CA ARG A 57 2.55 6.24 11.04
C ARG A 57 1.88 6.12 9.67
N PRO A 58 2.44 6.74 8.62
CA PRO A 58 1.78 6.77 7.33
C PRO A 58 1.63 5.35 6.75
N PHE A 59 0.48 5.08 6.12
CA PHE A 59 0.19 3.81 5.44
C PHE A 59 1.23 3.46 4.35
N MET A 60 1.73 4.48 3.64
CA MET A 60 2.84 4.37 2.71
C MET A 60 4.00 5.24 3.18
N ASN A 61 5.16 4.63 3.36
CA ASN A 61 6.38 5.35 3.67
C ASN A 61 6.91 6.10 2.42
N ARG A 62 8.03 6.81 2.55
CA ARG A 62 8.61 7.59 1.44
C ARG A 62 9.07 6.70 0.27
N GLU A 63 9.60 5.51 0.56
CA GLU A 63 10.07 4.56 -0.44
C GLU A 63 8.88 3.96 -1.22
N ASP A 64 7.83 3.55 -0.52
CA ASP A 64 6.58 3.07 -1.11
C ASP A 64 5.99 4.11 -2.09
N ARG A 65 6.01 5.39 -1.71
CA ARG A 65 5.55 6.49 -2.57
C ARG A 65 6.43 6.66 -3.81
N ALA A 66 7.76 6.59 -3.65
CA ALA A 66 8.69 6.69 -4.77
C ALA A 66 8.52 5.53 -5.76
N ILE A 67 8.30 4.31 -5.27
CA ILE A 67 8.00 3.13 -6.11
C ILE A 67 6.71 3.36 -6.90
N LEU A 68 5.63 3.82 -6.24
CA LEU A 68 4.38 4.11 -6.94
C LEU A 68 4.53 5.20 -8.00
N GLU A 69 5.28 6.27 -7.70
CA GLU A 69 5.55 7.33 -8.68
C GLU A 69 6.27 6.77 -9.92
N MET A 70 7.28 5.93 -9.74
CA MET A 70 7.99 5.26 -10.84
C MET A 70 7.05 4.39 -11.67
N LEU A 71 6.26 3.52 -11.01
CA LEU A 71 5.30 2.65 -11.67
C LEU A 71 4.23 3.41 -12.47
N ILE A 72 3.78 4.57 -11.97
CA ILE A 72 2.85 5.45 -12.67
C ILE A 72 3.48 6.00 -13.96
N GLN A 73 4.77 6.35 -13.95
CA GLN A 73 5.45 6.82 -15.16
C GLN A 73 5.59 5.71 -16.20
N ASP A 74 5.96 4.50 -15.77
CA ASP A 74 6.07 3.34 -16.66
C ASP A 74 4.71 3.02 -17.34
N MET A 75 3.63 3.03 -16.56
CA MET A 75 2.28 2.85 -17.08
C MET A 75 1.86 3.95 -18.07
N ARG A 76 2.28 5.22 -17.86
CA ARG A 76 2.02 6.30 -18.81
C ARG A 76 2.77 6.09 -20.12
N ALA A 77 4.02 5.63 -20.07
CA ALA A 77 4.80 5.33 -21.27
C ALA A 77 4.15 4.23 -22.12
N VAL A 78 3.73 3.13 -21.47
CA VAL A 78 2.98 2.05 -22.12
C VAL A 78 1.69 2.56 -22.75
N GLY A 79 0.88 3.32 -21.99
CA GLY A 79 -0.37 3.88 -22.51
C GLY A 79 -0.13 4.80 -23.71
N GLY A 80 0.95 5.58 -23.69
CA GLY A 80 1.40 6.41 -24.81
C GLY A 80 1.70 5.57 -26.06
N ASN A 81 2.48 4.51 -25.93
CA ASN A 81 2.85 3.61 -27.04
C ASN A 81 1.61 2.92 -27.63
N LEU A 82 0.74 2.37 -26.78
CA LEU A 82 -0.50 1.71 -27.22
C LEU A 82 -1.44 2.69 -27.93
N ASN A 83 -1.56 3.93 -27.43
CA ASN A 83 -2.38 4.96 -28.07
C ASN A 83 -1.81 5.39 -29.44
N GLN A 84 -0.48 5.43 -29.59
CA GLN A 84 0.14 5.69 -30.90
C GLN A 84 -0.16 4.56 -31.91
N ILE A 85 -0.07 3.31 -31.48
CA ILE A 85 -0.41 2.14 -32.31
C ILE A 85 -1.88 2.18 -32.72
N ALA A 86 -2.80 2.44 -31.76
CA ALA A 86 -4.22 2.55 -32.04
C ALA A 86 -4.51 3.67 -33.06
N ARG A 87 -3.86 4.83 -32.94
CA ARG A 87 -3.98 5.93 -33.92
C ARG A 87 -3.46 5.54 -35.30
N ALA A 88 -2.33 4.82 -35.38
CA ALA A 88 -1.77 4.36 -36.65
C ALA A 88 -2.73 3.39 -37.37
N LEU A 89 -3.28 2.42 -36.64
CA LEU A 89 -4.27 1.47 -37.17
C LEU A 89 -5.56 2.17 -37.61
N ASN A 90 -6.09 3.08 -36.79
CA ASN A 90 -7.29 3.86 -37.14
C ASN A 90 -7.08 4.76 -38.36
N GLY A 91 -5.85 5.21 -38.60
CA GLY A 91 -5.48 6.02 -39.76
C GLY A 91 -5.13 5.23 -41.02
N SER A 92 -5.48 3.93 -41.09
CA SER A 92 -5.17 3.05 -42.23
C SER A 92 -3.68 2.87 -42.52
N ARG A 93 -2.81 3.16 -41.55
CA ARG A 93 -1.36 2.93 -41.66
C ARG A 93 -1.03 1.51 -41.23
N SER A 94 -0.15 0.85 -41.98
CA SER A 94 0.40 -0.44 -41.58
C SER A 94 1.35 -0.25 -40.40
N VAL A 95 1.15 -1.01 -39.33
CA VAL A 95 2.04 -1.10 -38.16
C VAL A 95 2.80 -2.41 -38.29
N ALA A 96 4.12 -2.39 -38.09
CA ALA A 96 4.91 -3.62 -38.12
C ALA A 96 4.48 -4.55 -36.98
N GLY A 97 4.32 -5.84 -37.28
CA GLY A 97 3.92 -6.83 -36.27
C GLY A 97 4.89 -6.94 -35.09
N SER A 98 6.18 -6.63 -35.31
CA SER A 98 7.20 -6.54 -34.26
C SER A 98 6.90 -5.43 -33.25
N ASP A 99 6.44 -4.26 -33.72
CA ASP A 99 6.22 -3.07 -32.90
C ASP A 99 4.98 -3.26 -32.03
N LEU A 100 3.93 -3.85 -32.60
CA LEU A 100 2.73 -4.25 -31.87
C LEU A 100 3.05 -5.29 -30.80
N LYS A 101 3.82 -6.33 -31.15
CA LYS A 101 4.22 -7.37 -30.20
C LYS A 101 5.07 -6.79 -29.07
N GLY A 102 6.04 -5.92 -29.38
CA GLY A 102 6.88 -5.24 -28.39
C GLY A 102 6.06 -4.41 -27.41
N ALA A 103 5.13 -3.58 -27.90
CA ALA A 103 4.28 -2.77 -27.04
C ALA A 103 3.36 -3.61 -26.13
N ILE A 104 2.87 -4.76 -26.62
CA ILE A 104 2.08 -5.70 -25.81
C ILE A 104 2.95 -6.37 -24.74
N ASP A 105 4.17 -6.79 -25.10
CA ASP A 105 5.12 -7.41 -24.17
C ASP A 105 5.52 -6.42 -23.06
N ASP A 106 5.80 -5.16 -23.41
CA ASP A 106 6.10 -4.08 -22.47
C ASP A 106 4.91 -3.79 -21.53
N ALA A 107 3.70 -3.71 -22.10
CA ALA A 107 2.49 -3.50 -21.32
C ALA A 107 2.26 -4.61 -20.30
N ARG A 108 2.47 -5.86 -20.73
CA ARG A 108 2.35 -7.04 -19.86
C ARG A 108 3.41 -7.05 -18.77
N ALA A 109 4.65 -6.73 -19.10
CA ALA A 109 5.75 -6.68 -18.13
C ALA A 109 5.46 -5.62 -17.05
N ILE A 110 5.12 -4.40 -17.45
CA ILE A 110 4.84 -3.30 -16.51
C ILE A 110 3.60 -3.62 -15.66
N ALA A 111 2.52 -4.13 -16.26
CA ALA A 111 1.33 -4.52 -15.50
C ALA A 111 1.62 -5.62 -14.45
N THR A 112 2.50 -6.56 -14.77
CA THR A 112 2.92 -7.63 -13.84
C THR A 112 3.75 -7.04 -12.69
N THR A 113 4.68 -6.13 -12.98
CA THR A 113 5.48 -5.44 -11.96
C THR A 113 4.61 -4.59 -11.03
N VAL A 114 3.67 -3.81 -11.60
CA VAL A 114 2.72 -3.02 -10.81
C VAL A 114 1.91 -3.91 -9.87
N ALA A 115 1.38 -5.04 -10.37
CA ALA A 115 0.61 -5.97 -9.56
C ALA A 115 1.43 -6.58 -8.42
N ALA A 116 2.69 -6.96 -8.70
CA ALA A 116 3.59 -7.52 -7.70
C ALA A 116 3.96 -6.51 -6.60
N GLU A 117 4.29 -5.26 -6.97
CA GLU A 117 4.64 -4.21 -6.02
C GLU A 117 3.43 -3.81 -5.15
N LEU A 118 2.23 -3.69 -5.73
CA LEU A 118 1.00 -3.46 -4.95
C LEU A 118 0.72 -4.60 -3.96
N ALA A 119 0.92 -5.86 -4.37
CA ALA A 119 0.79 -7.01 -3.47
C ALA A 119 1.83 -6.97 -2.33
N ALA A 120 3.06 -6.58 -2.61
CA ALA A 120 4.11 -6.45 -1.60
C ALA A 120 3.81 -5.31 -0.63
N MET A 121 3.40 -4.14 -1.13
CA MET A 121 3.00 -2.98 -0.34
C MET A 121 1.83 -3.28 0.59
N THR A 122 0.76 -3.92 0.09
CA THR A 122 -0.40 -4.30 0.91
C THR A 122 -0.03 -5.29 2.02
N LYS A 123 0.87 -6.24 1.75
CA LYS A 123 1.40 -7.16 2.76
C LYS A 123 2.21 -6.45 3.84
N ARG A 124 3.12 -5.55 3.45
CA ARG A 124 3.93 -4.73 4.39
C ARG A 124 3.05 -3.86 5.27
N ALA A 125 2.08 -3.16 4.68
CA ALA A 125 1.17 -2.32 5.43
C ALA A 125 0.29 -3.13 6.39
N GLY A 126 -0.16 -4.32 5.99
CA GLY A 126 -0.88 -5.25 6.89
C GLY A 126 -0.05 -5.68 8.11
N ALA A 127 1.22 -6.07 7.89
CA ALA A 127 2.13 -6.44 8.98
C ALA A 127 2.45 -5.27 9.92
N ALA A 128 2.67 -4.07 9.36
CA ALA A 128 2.90 -2.85 10.14
C ALA A 128 1.69 -2.49 11.03
N ARG A 129 0.46 -2.65 10.52
CA ARG A 129 -0.78 -2.42 11.29
C ARG A 129 -0.95 -3.39 12.47
N ARG A 130 -0.54 -4.65 12.31
CA ARG A 130 -0.57 -5.66 13.38
C ARG A 130 0.57 -5.53 14.39
N GLY A 131 1.52 -4.64 14.15
CA GLY A 131 2.71 -4.46 15.01
C GLY A 131 3.71 -5.62 14.89
N GLU A 132 3.66 -6.36 13.78
CA GLU A 132 4.54 -7.50 13.48
C GLU A 132 5.84 -7.05 12.80
N ALA A 133 5.92 -5.81 12.32
CA ALA A 133 7.15 -5.24 11.77
C ALA A 133 8.05 -4.73 12.91
N THR A 134 8.99 -5.59 13.32
CA THR A 134 10.16 -5.25 14.15
C THR A 134 11.41 -5.11 13.29
#